data_AF-A0A8C9A581-F1
#
_entry.id   AF-A0A8C9A581-F1
#
_cell.length_a   1.000
_cell.length_b   1.000
_cell.length_c   1.000
_cell.angle_alpha   90.00
_cell.angle_beta   90.00
_cell.angle_gamma   90.00
#
_symmetry.space_group_name_H-M   'P 1'
#
loop_
_entity.id
_entity.type
_entity.pdbx_description
1 polymer ?
#
loop_
_entity_poly.entity_id
_entity_poly.type
_entity_poly.pdbx_seq_one_letter_code
_entity_poly.pdbx_strand_id
1 'polypeptide(L)'
;MPTVDDILEHIGGFHFFQKQTFFLLTLFSAAFTPIYVGIVFLGFTPDHHCRSPGVAELSRRCGWSRAEELNYTVPGPGAAGDAFARQCRRYEVDWNQSALGCVDPLAGLAANGSHLPLGPCEDGWVYDTPGSSIVTEPRTPRSPIWPVGQGDGTRGAGLGKFNWLLEHLALRLF
;
A
#
# COMPACT_ATOMS: atom_id res chain seq x y z
N MET A 1 -53.26 -41.23 8.78
CA MET A 1 -52.89 -40.03 8.01
C MET A 1 -51.67 -39.45 8.70
N PRO A 2 -50.54 -39.25 8.02
CA PRO A 2 -49.37 -38.63 8.66
C PRO A 2 -49.73 -37.20 9.09
N THR A 3 -49.28 -36.80 10.28
CA THR A 3 -49.51 -35.46 10.82
C THR A 3 -48.48 -34.48 10.26
N VAL A 4 -48.74 -33.18 10.38
CA VAL A 4 -47.82 -32.14 9.87
C VAL A 4 -46.45 -32.22 10.56
N ASP A 5 -46.42 -32.61 11.84
CA ASP A 5 -45.20 -32.83 12.61
C ASP A 5 -44.36 -34.01 12.05
N ASP A 6 -44.98 -35.11 11.63
CA ASP A 6 -44.29 -36.24 10.99
C ASP A 6 -43.61 -35.84 9.68
N ILE A 7 -44.25 -34.95 8.92
CA ILE A 7 -43.73 -34.45 7.64
C ILE A 7 -42.57 -33.48 7.89
N LEU A 8 -42.67 -32.62 8.91
CA LEU A 8 -41.61 -31.69 9.30
C LEU A 8 -40.38 -32.42 9.85
N GLU A 9 -40.57 -33.51 10.58
CA GLU A 9 -39.46 -34.34 11.08
C GLU A 9 -38.74 -35.08 9.94
N HIS A 10 -39.51 -35.52 8.93
CA HIS A 10 -38.95 -36.18 7.74
C HIS A 10 -38.21 -35.21 6.80
N ILE A 11 -38.71 -33.98 6.63
CA ILE A 11 -38.08 -32.94 5.80
C ILE A 11 -36.95 -32.23 6.55
N GLY A 12 -37.05 -32.12 7.88
CA GLY A 12 -36.07 -31.47 8.75
C GLY A 12 -34.81 -32.31 9.02
N GLY A 13 -34.87 -33.62 8.76
CA GLY A 13 -33.71 -34.50 8.82
C GLY A 13 -32.74 -34.22 7.68
N PHE A 14 -31.70 -33.42 7.93
CA PHE A 14 -30.60 -33.25 6.97
C PHE A 14 -30.07 -34.63 6.55
N HIS A 15 -30.30 -35.00 5.28
CA HIS A 15 -29.83 -36.28 4.73
C HIS A 15 -28.29 -36.31 4.68
N PHE A 16 -27.71 -37.51 4.67
CA PHE A 16 -26.25 -37.70 4.67
C PHE A 16 -25.52 -36.87 3.60
N PHE A 17 -26.05 -36.82 2.37
CA PHE A 17 -25.50 -35.99 1.29
C PHE A 17 -25.55 -34.50 1.59
N GLN A 18 -26.63 -34.02 2.21
CA GLN A 18 -26.78 -32.62 2.59
C GLN A 18 -25.79 -32.24 3.71
N LYS A 19 -25.60 -33.14 4.69
CA LYS A 19 -24.57 -33.00 5.74
C LYS A 19 -23.16 -33.01 5.15
N GLN A 20 -22.89 -33.91 4.21
CA GLN A 20 -21.61 -33.99 3.51
C GLN A 20 -21.31 -32.72 2.73
N THR A 21 -22.26 -32.22 1.93
CA THR A 21 -22.10 -30.99 1.15
C THR A 21 -21.92 -29.79 2.06
N PHE A 22 -22.71 -29.67 3.13
CA PHE A 22 -22.57 -28.58 4.10
C PHE A 22 -21.20 -28.61 4.79
N PHE A 23 -20.74 -29.79 5.19
CA PHE A 23 -19.42 -29.96 5.79
C PHE A 23 -18.30 -29.57 4.83
N LEU A 24 -18.37 -30.01 3.57
CA LEU A 24 -17.39 -29.65 2.53
C LEU A 24 -17.40 -28.15 2.25
N LEU A 25 -18.57 -27.51 2.14
CA LEU A 25 -18.69 -26.07 1.94
C LEU A 25 -18.14 -25.28 3.12
N THR A 26 -18.39 -25.74 4.35
CA THR A 26 -17.86 -25.12 5.57
C THR A 26 -16.34 -25.23 5.62
N LEU A 27 -15.80 -26.41 5.32
CA LEU A 27 -14.36 -26.68 5.33
C LEU A 27 -13.64 -25.88 4.24
N PHE A 28 -14.26 -25.77 3.07
CA PHE A 28 -13.81 -24.89 1.99
C PHE A 28 -13.81 -23.42 2.46
N SER A 29 -14.93 -22.90 2.96
CA SER A 29 -15.02 -21.52 3.46
C SER A 29 -13.98 -21.21 4.56
N ALA A 30 -13.80 -22.12 5.51
CA ALA A 30 -12.80 -22.01 6.57
C ALA A 30 -11.37 -21.99 6.00
N ALA A 31 -11.07 -22.84 5.01
CA ALA A 31 -9.75 -22.89 4.38
C ALA A 31 -9.38 -21.59 3.63
N PHE A 32 -10.36 -20.88 3.08
CA PHE A 32 -10.14 -19.60 2.37
C PHE A 32 -10.21 -18.37 3.28
N THR A 33 -10.67 -18.50 4.53
CA THR A 33 -10.74 -17.39 5.49
C THR A 33 -9.40 -16.65 5.66
N PRO A 34 -8.24 -17.34 5.81
CA PRO A 34 -6.95 -16.66 5.89
C PRO A 34 -6.57 -15.86 4.64
N ILE A 35 -7.06 -16.25 3.46
CA ILE A 35 -6.78 -15.52 2.21
C ILE A 35 -7.52 -14.18 2.21
N TYR A 36 -8.81 -14.16 2.58
CA TYR A 36 -9.58 -12.92 2.69
C TYR A 36 -8.97 -11.95 3.71
N VAL A 37 -8.60 -12.50 4.88
CA VAL A 37 -7.93 -11.73 5.92
C VAL A 37 -6.56 -11.22 5.41
N GLY A 38 -5.78 -12.07 4.75
CA GLY A 38 -4.48 -11.72 4.18
C GLY A 38 -4.55 -10.60 3.15
N ILE A 39 -5.54 -10.62 2.24
CA ILE A 39 -5.73 -9.57 1.23
C ILE A 39 -5.99 -8.21 1.89
N VAL A 40 -6.76 -8.15 2.98
CA VAL A 40 -7.01 -6.90 3.72
C VAL A 40 -5.74 -6.33 4.34
N PHE A 41 -4.86 -7.18 4.87
CA PHE A 41 -3.61 -6.75 5.50
C PHE A 41 -2.47 -6.48 4.51
N LEU A 42 -2.44 -7.17 3.36
CA LEU A 42 -1.38 -7.05 2.36
C LEU A 42 -1.70 -6.03 1.26
N GLY A 43 -2.97 -5.65 1.09
CA GLY A 43 -3.41 -4.75 0.02
C GLY A 43 -3.07 -3.27 0.23
N PHE A 44 -2.52 -2.91 1.39
CA PHE A 44 -2.17 -1.52 1.70
C PHE A 44 -0.68 -1.27 1.46
N THR A 45 -0.37 -0.64 0.33
CA THR A 45 0.94 -0.04 0.09
C THR A 45 0.84 1.46 0.41
N PRO A 46 1.44 1.94 1.51
CA PRO A 46 1.47 3.37 1.81
C PRO A 46 2.19 4.14 0.71
N ASP A 47 1.86 5.43 0.59
CA ASP A 47 2.62 6.34 -0.26
C ASP A 47 4.09 6.37 0.18
N HIS A 48 4.97 6.17 -0.78
CA HIS A 48 6.42 6.11 -0.62
C HIS A 48 7.11 6.68 -1.86
N HIS A 49 8.38 7.00 -1.72
CA HIS A 49 9.25 7.46 -2.80
C HIS A 49 10.64 6.81 -2.68
N CYS A 50 11.43 6.83 -3.74
CA CYS A 50 12.80 6.33 -3.69
C CYS A 50 13.63 7.14 -2.68
N ARG A 51 14.50 6.47 -1.94
CA ARG A 51 15.59 7.15 -1.24
C ARG A 51 16.64 7.61 -2.26
N SER A 52 17.03 8.87 -2.20
CA SER A 52 18.08 9.43 -3.05
C SER A 52 19.26 9.90 -2.17
N PRO A 53 20.43 9.23 -2.21
CA PRO A 53 21.59 9.64 -1.43
C PRO A 53 22.07 11.02 -1.88
N GLY A 54 22.48 11.87 -0.94
CA GLY A 54 22.93 13.24 -1.22
C GLY A 54 21.83 14.31 -1.23
N VAL A 55 20.57 13.95 -1.47
CA VAL A 55 19.44 14.90 -1.46
C VAL A 55 19.28 15.57 -0.09
N ALA A 56 19.39 14.79 1.00
CA ALA A 56 19.28 15.34 2.35
C ALA A 56 20.35 16.40 2.65
N GLU A 57 21.56 16.25 2.10
CA GLU A 57 22.64 17.23 2.29
C GLU A 57 22.38 18.49 1.44
N LEU A 58 21.95 18.31 0.19
CA LEU A 58 21.53 19.40 -0.71
C LEU A 58 20.38 20.22 -0.10
N SER A 59 19.36 19.53 0.42
CA SER A 59 18.19 20.11 1.08
C SER A 59 18.60 20.97 2.28
N ARG A 60 19.52 20.47 3.12
CA ARG A 60 20.09 21.25 4.25
C ARG A 60 20.90 22.45 3.79
N ARG A 61 21.73 22.29 2.76
CA ARG A 61 22.53 23.38 2.17
C ARG A 61 21.65 24.49 1.59
N CYS A 62 20.55 24.12 0.95
CA CYS A 62 19.62 25.04 0.32
C CYS A 62 18.52 25.56 1.24
N GLY A 63 18.40 25.00 2.46
CA GLY A 63 17.37 25.38 3.43
C GLY A 63 15.96 25.00 3.00
N TRP A 64 15.81 23.94 2.21
CA TRP A 64 14.51 23.49 1.72
C TRP A 64 13.66 22.87 2.83
N SER A 65 12.35 23.08 2.74
CA SER A 65 11.38 22.25 3.46
C SER A 65 11.29 20.87 2.81
N ARG A 66 10.79 19.88 3.57
CA ARG A 66 10.59 18.53 3.04
C ARG A 66 9.67 18.49 1.82
N ALA A 67 8.68 19.38 1.76
CA ALA A 67 7.78 19.47 0.60
C ALA A 67 8.51 19.98 -0.65
N GLU A 68 9.41 20.96 -0.50
CA GLU A 68 10.23 21.49 -1.59
C GLU A 68 11.25 20.44 -2.07
N GLU A 69 11.92 19.75 -1.14
CA GLU A 69 12.83 18.66 -1.46
C GLU A 69 12.15 17.60 -2.33
N LEU A 70 10.96 17.13 -1.93
CA LEU A 70 10.20 16.14 -2.69
C LEU A 70 9.76 16.67 -4.06
N ASN A 71 9.37 17.94 -4.14
CA ASN A 71 8.95 18.55 -5.40
C ASN A 71 10.10 18.65 -6.43
N TYR A 72 11.34 18.84 -5.98
CA TYR A 72 12.51 18.87 -6.86
C TYR A 72 13.08 17.49 -7.18
N THR A 73 12.93 16.51 -6.27
CA THR A 73 13.68 15.25 -6.34
C THR A 73 12.85 14.03 -6.71
N VAL A 74 11.53 14.07 -6.51
CA VAL A 74 10.63 12.98 -6.86
C VAL A 74 10.00 13.26 -8.23
N PRO A 75 10.06 12.32 -9.18
CA PRO A 75 9.41 12.52 -10.47
C PRO A 75 7.90 12.67 -10.30
N GLY A 76 7.33 13.59 -11.07
CA GLY A 76 5.88 13.76 -11.15
C GLY A 76 5.16 12.49 -11.66
N PRO A 77 3.81 12.49 -11.68
CA PRO A 77 3.07 11.44 -12.36
C PRO A 77 3.60 11.31 -13.79
N GLY A 78 3.98 10.10 -14.19
CA GLY A 78 4.60 9.86 -15.48
C GLY A 78 3.65 10.17 -16.64
N ALA A 79 4.10 9.92 -17.87
CA ALA A 79 3.21 9.96 -19.04
C ALA A 79 1.94 9.14 -18.79
N ALA A 80 0.82 9.52 -19.41
CA ALA A 80 -0.48 8.91 -19.21
C ALA A 80 -0.39 7.36 -19.27
N GLY A 81 -0.44 6.71 -18.09
CA GLY A 81 -0.20 5.27 -17.94
C GLY A 81 0.72 4.91 -16.76
N ASP A 82 1.67 5.78 -16.42
CA ASP A 82 2.67 5.56 -15.35
C ASP A 82 2.26 6.25 -14.04
N ALA A 83 1.09 5.88 -13.50
CA ALA A 83 0.55 6.42 -12.24
C ALA A 83 1.50 6.21 -11.03
N PHE A 84 2.46 5.29 -11.16
CA PHE A 84 3.39 4.87 -10.09
C PHE A 84 4.82 5.37 -10.29
N ALA A 85 5.10 6.24 -11.28
CA ALA A 85 6.47 6.74 -11.51
C ALA A 85 7.05 7.41 -10.24
N ARG A 86 6.24 8.20 -9.52
CA ARG A 86 6.61 8.85 -8.26
C ARG A 86 6.99 7.87 -7.14
N GLN A 87 6.38 6.69 -7.17
CA GLN A 87 6.54 5.70 -6.11
C GLN A 87 7.67 4.74 -6.39
N CYS A 88 7.91 4.38 -7.66
CA CYS A 88 8.79 3.28 -8.06
C CYS A 88 10.06 3.72 -8.82
N ARG A 89 10.17 4.99 -9.21
CA ARG A 89 11.29 5.50 -10.01
C ARG A 89 11.88 6.77 -9.41
N ARG A 90 13.17 6.98 -9.67
CA ARG A 90 13.93 8.19 -9.33
C ARG A 90 14.59 8.77 -10.56
N TYR A 91 14.93 10.05 -10.49
CA TYR A 91 15.89 10.63 -11.42
C TYR A 91 17.26 9.98 -11.27
N GLU A 92 17.87 9.59 -12.39
CA GLU A 92 19.24 9.08 -12.44
C GLU A 92 20.24 10.24 -12.39
N VAL A 93 20.27 10.92 -11.24
CA VAL A 93 21.11 12.07 -10.96
C VAL A 93 21.98 11.77 -9.75
N ASP A 94 23.25 12.18 -9.84
CA ASP A 94 24.13 12.21 -8.68
C ASP A 94 23.91 13.53 -7.91
N TRP A 95 23.16 13.42 -6.82
CA TRP A 95 22.78 14.54 -5.97
C TRP A 95 23.93 15.10 -5.11
N ASN A 96 25.08 14.42 -5.09
CA ASN A 96 26.25 14.88 -4.32
C ASN A 96 27.06 15.94 -5.07
N GLN A 97 26.67 16.30 -6.30
CA GLN A 97 27.40 17.26 -7.10
C GLN A 97 27.27 18.69 -6.55
N SER A 98 28.40 19.38 -6.47
CA SER A 98 28.49 20.78 -6.03
C SER A 98 27.89 21.78 -7.03
N ALA A 99 27.71 21.36 -8.29
CA ALA A 99 27.11 22.17 -9.35
C ALA A 99 25.57 22.29 -9.24
N LEU A 100 24.93 21.49 -8.39
CA LEU A 100 23.47 21.54 -8.20
C LEU A 100 23.07 22.79 -7.42
N GLY A 101 22.29 23.65 -8.08
CA GLY A 101 21.73 24.86 -7.51
C GLY A 101 20.55 24.61 -6.58
N CYS A 102 20.20 25.63 -5.80
CA CYS A 102 19.06 25.59 -4.88
C CYS A 102 17.72 26.01 -5.52
N VAL A 103 17.78 26.54 -6.74
CA VAL A 103 16.60 26.91 -7.53
C VAL A 103 16.61 26.01 -8.75
N ASP A 104 15.67 25.07 -8.78
CA ASP A 104 15.51 24.08 -9.85
C ASP A 104 16.82 23.32 -10.20
N PRO A 105 17.25 22.38 -9.33
CA PRO A 105 18.49 21.61 -9.51
C PRO A 105 18.52 20.79 -10.81
N LEU A 106 17.38 20.53 -11.43
CA LEU A 106 17.24 19.68 -12.62
C LEU A 106 17.32 20.46 -13.93
N ALA A 107 17.03 21.77 -13.94
CA ALA A 107 16.99 22.59 -15.15
C ALA A 107 18.28 22.53 -15.99
N GLY A 108 19.44 22.45 -15.32
CA GLY A 108 20.75 22.39 -15.98
C GLY A 108 21.20 21.01 -16.44
N LEU A 109 20.49 19.94 -16.02
CA LEU A 109 20.86 18.55 -16.29
C LEU A 109 20.14 17.96 -17.51
N ALA A 110 18.96 18.50 -17.84
CA ALA A 110 18.21 18.09 -19.02
C ALA A 110 18.92 18.61 -20.29
N ALA A 111 19.52 17.71 -21.07
CA ALA A 111 20.09 18.08 -22.37
C ALA A 111 18.97 18.59 -23.30
N ASN A 112 19.03 19.87 -23.69
CA ASN A 112 18.15 20.48 -24.70
C ASN A 112 16.64 20.20 -24.51
N GLY A 113 16.13 20.27 -23.29
CA GLY A 113 14.69 20.11 -23.01
C GLY A 113 14.16 18.68 -23.12
N SER A 114 15.03 17.67 -23.16
CA SER A 114 14.62 16.27 -23.02
C SER A 114 14.25 15.94 -21.56
N HIS A 115 13.34 14.98 -21.37
CA HIS A 115 13.04 14.47 -20.03
C HIS A 115 14.27 13.79 -19.43
N LEU A 116 14.54 14.10 -18.16
CA LEU A 116 15.65 13.51 -17.42
C LEU A 116 15.43 11.99 -17.27
N PRO A 117 16.48 11.15 -17.42
CA PRO A 117 16.34 9.71 -17.31
C PRO A 117 15.80 9.30 -15.94
N LEU A 118 14.88 8.34 -15.95
CA LEU A 118 14.28 7.74 -14.77
C LEU A 118 14.75 6.30 -14.64
N GLY A 119 15.27 5.96 -13.46
CA GLY A 119 15.76 4.63 -13.13
C GLY A 119 14.97 3.98 -11.99
N PRO A 120 15.18 2.68 -11.75
CA PRO A 120 14.67 2.02 -10.55
C PRO A 120 15.33 2.58 -9.28
N CYS A 121 14.68 2.41 -8.12
CA CYS A 121 15.30 2.79 -6.85
C CYS A 121 16.35 1.76 -6.43
N GLU A 122 17.58 2.21 -6.24
CA GLU A 122 18.70 1.36 -5.85
C GLU A 122 18.97 1.44 -4.34
N ASP A 123 18.70 2.60 -3.74
CA ASP A 123 19.00 2.88 -2.32
C ASP A 123 17.80 2.66 -1.37
N GLY A 124 16.78 1.94 -1.84
CA GLY A 124 15.56 1.64 -1.10
C GLY A 124 14.48 2.74 -1.14
N TRP A 125 13.58 2.70 -0.16
CA TRP A 125 12.34 3.48 -0.14
C TRP A 125 12.19 4.27 1.16
N VAL A 126 11.51 5.42 1.08
CA VAL A 126 11.09 6.22 2.24
C VAL A 126 9.58 6.36 2.20
N TYR A 127 8.92 6.10 3.33
CA TYR A 127 7.47 6.20 3.48
C TYR A 127 7.07 7.60 3.94
N ASP A 128 6.02 8.15 3.33
CA ASP A 128 5.53 9.51 3.63
C ASP A 128 4.49 9.55 4.74
N THR A 129 3.90 8.40 5.07
CA THR A 129 2.89 8.30 6.12
C THR A 129 3.54 8.03 7.49
N PRO A 130 3.25 8.85 8.52
CA PRO A 130 3.65 8.56 9.89
C PRO A 130 2.74 7.46 10.45
N GLY A 131 3.17 6.21 10.34
CA GLY A 131 2.43 5.07 10.88
C GLY A 131 3.25 3.78 10.88
N SER A 132 3.20 3.06 12.00
CA SER A 132 3.59 1.65 12.06
C SER A 132 2.46 0.83 11.45
N SER A 133 2.77 0.12 10.38
CA SER A 133 2.01 -0.97 9.81
C SER A 133 2.99 -2.13 9.65
N ILE A 134 2.48 -3.35 9.49
CA ILE A 134 3.34 -4.53 9.25
C ILE A 134 4.29 -4.34 8.05
N VAL A 135 3.95 -3.43 7.13
CA VAL A 135 4.72 -3.09 5.93
C VAL A 135 5.79 -2.03 6.21
N THR A 136 5.57 -1.13 7.17
CA THR A 136 6.48 -0.01 7.46
C THR A 136 7.46 -0.27 8.61
N GLU A 137 7.31 -1.37 9.35
CA GLU A 137 8.26 -1.74 10.38
C GLU A 137 9.56 -2.33 9.79
N PRO A 138 10.73 -1.70 9.99
CA PRO A 138 12.00 -2.36 9.73
C PRO A 138 12.15 -3.49 10.73
N ARG A 139 12.26 -4.74 10.24
CA ARG A 139 12.54 -5.93 11.06
C ARG A 139 13.90 -5.78 11.76
N THR A 140 13.90 -5.13 12.91
CA THR A 140 15.10 -4.89 13.73
C THR A 140 15.15 -5.92 14.86
N PRO A 141 16.31 -6.55 15.15
CA PRO A 141 16.40 -7.69 16.08
C PRO A 141 16.40 -7.30 17.57
N ARG A 142 15.94 -6.10 17.95
CA ARG A 142 15.98 -5.65 19.35
C ARG A 142 14.90 -4.61 19.66
N SER A 143 13.87 -5.02 20.39
CA SER A 143 12.92 -4.11 21.05
C SER A 143 13.41 -3.75 22.45
N PRO A 144 13.06 -2.54 22.94
CA PRO A 144 12.39 -2.48 24.24
C PRO A 144 11.19 -1.49 24.29
N ILE A 145 10.05 -2.03 24.69
CA ILE A 145 9.02 -1.58 25.65
C ILE A 145 9.00 -0.06 26.05
N TRP A 146 8.01 0.70 25.51
CA TRP A 146 7.15 1.81 26.05
C TRP A 146 7.76 3.01 26.85
N PRO A 147 7.17 4.26 26.82
CA PRO A 147 5.77 4.55 27.15
C PRO A 147 4.99 5.53 26.25
N VAL A 148 3.67 5.30 26.30
CA VAL A 148 2.50 6.14 25.99
C VAL A 148 2.76 7.65 25.82
N GLY A 149 2.32 8.18 24.67
CA GLY A 149 2.03 9.59 24.41
C GLY A 149 0.65 9.70 23.75
N GLN A 150 -0.13 10.68 24.19
CA GLN A 150 -1.59 10.75 24.20
C GLN A 150 -2.15 11.69 23.11
N GLY A 151 -3.29 11.31 22.49
CA GLY A 151 -4.16 12.15 21.64
C GLY A 151 -3.62 12.39 20.21
N ASP A 152 -4.40 12.34 19.12
CA ASP A 152 -5.80 12.68 18.96
C ASP A 152 -6.41 11.90 17.78
N GLY A 153 -7.68 11.56 17.90
CA GLY A 153 -8.37 10.69 16.95
C GLY A 153 -8.88 11.45 15.73
N THR A 154 -8.41 11.10 14.53
CA THR A 154 -9.15 11.41 13.29
C THR A 154 -8.97 10.34 12.22
N ARG A 155 -10.02 9.53 12.10
CA ARG A 155 -10.63 8.98 10.88
C ARG A 155 -9.72 8.19 9.92
N GLY A 156 -9.90 6.87 9.99
CA GLY A 156 -9.50 5.92 8.95
C GLY A 156 -10.07 6.29 7.58
N ALA A 157 -9.19 6.78 6.71
CA ALA A 157 -9.40 6.85 5.27
C ALA A 157 -8.87 5.56 4.62
N GLY A 158 -9.41 4.39 5.03
CA GLY A 158 -8.98 3.08 4.51
C GLY A 158 -10.11 2.18 4.03
N LEU A 159 -11.33 2.36 4.55
CA LEU A 159 -12.47 1.49 4.26
C LEU A 159 -13.17 1.80 2.93
N GLY A 160 -12.99 3.01 2.38
CA GLY A 160 -13.71 3.45 1.17
C GLY A 160 -13.26 2.77 -0.12
N LYS A 161 -11.97 2.41 -0.25
CA LYS A 161 -11.45 1.78 -1.47
C LYS A 161 -11.65 0.26 -1.50
N PHE A 162 -11.71 -0.38 -0.33
CA PHE A 162 -11.94 -1.83 -0.23
C PHE A 162 -13.39 -2.22 -0.51
N ASN A 163 -14.36 -1.37 -0.12
CA ASN A 163 -15.78 -1.63 -0.35
C ASN A 163 -16.14 -1.65 -1.85
N TRP A 164 -15.50 -0.81 -2.65
CA TRP A 164 -15.76 -0.74 -4.10
C TRP A 164 -15.27 -2.00 -4.84
N LEU A 165 -14.12 -2.55 -4.43
CA LEU A 165 -13.55 -3.77 -5.03
C LEU A 165 -14.38 -5.02 -4.65
N LEU A 166 -14.87 -5.08 -3.41
CA LEU A 166 -15.74 -6.17 -2.93
C LEU A 166 -17.12 -6.14 -3.60
N GLU A 167 -17.74 -4.96 -3.77
CA GLU A 167 -19.01 -4.86 -4.50
C GLU A 167 -18.87 -5.22 -5.98
N HIS A 168 -17.78 -4.82 -6.65
CA HIS A 168 -17.56 -5.15 -8.06
C HIS A 168 -17.23 -6.63 -8.32
N LEU A 169 -16.59 -7.32 -7.38
CA LEU A 169 -16.35 -8.77 -7.48
C LEU A 169 -17.62 -9.59 -7.12
N ALA A 170 -18.43 -9.12 -6.17
CA ALA A 170 -19.67 -9.81 -5.78
C ALA A 170 -20.74 -9.77 -6.89
N LEU A 171 -20.85 -8.66 -7.63
CA LEU A 171 -21.82 -8.48 -8.73
C LEU A 171 -21.47 -9.23 -10.03
N ARG A 172 -20.30 -9.87 -10.12
CA ARG A 172 -19.91 -10.72 -11.27
C ARG A 172 -19.90 -12.21 -10.98
N LEU A 173 -20.21 -12.60 -9.73
CA LEU A 173 -20.25 -13.99 -9.28
C LEU A 173 -21.68 -14.48 -8.93
N PHE A 174 -22.70 -13.66 -9.18
CA PHE A 174 -24.12 -14.03 -9.16
C PHE A 174 -24.85 -13.47 -10.39
#